data_AF-A0A8T4MLW1-F1
#
_entry.id   AF-A0A8T4MLW1-F1
#
_cell.length_a   1.000
_cell.length_b   1.000
_cell.length_c   1.000
_cell.angle_alpha   90.00
_cell.angle_beta   90.00
_cell.angle_gamma   90.00
#
_symmetry.space_group_name_H-M   'P 1'
#
loop_
_entity.id
_entity.type
_entity.pdbx_description
1 polymer ?
#
loop_
_entity_poly.entity_id
_entity_poly.type
_entity_poly.pdbx_seq_one_letter_code
_entity_poly.pdbx_strand_id
1 'polypeptide(L)'
;MDQTNFTSGLGIIRIEGTATIPAGQEVKVLDTIISDNLKRDEIFQHWRGQIINNSLFIENKIDSIITNLLFKQDVEKSSLFKSVILSREFFGFMSKWKVLRNLLKTLMPFKDKDYSELFKDLHFIIDERDKFAHGQVSYSGMRGEKIFLTYFKEISKKEEITESTIITFKEVCSRCHQELDKIIPQGQTLN
;
A
#
# COMPACT_ATOMS: atom_id res chain seq x y z
N MET A 1 3.85 29.19 16.97
CA MET A 1 2.89 28.70 17.99
C MET A 1 2.04 27.67 17.33
N ASP A 2 1.94 26.48 17.93
CA ASP A 2 1.12 25.37 17.43
C ASP A 2 -0.38 25.68 17.44
N GLN A 3 -1.12 25.11 16.49
CA GLN A 3 -2.44 24.52 16.79
C GLN A 3 -2.69 23.23 16.00
N THR A 4 -3.40 22.33 16.68
CA THR A 4 -3.76 20.95 16.33
C THR A 4 -5.30 20.78 16.37
N ASN A 5 -5.94 19.73 15.85
CA ASN A 5 -5.45 18.42 15.41
C ASN A 5 -6.33 17.83 14.27
N PHE A 6 -5.88 16.68 13.73
CA PHE A 6 -6.62 15.60 13.05
C PHE A 6 -8.16 15.53 13.18
N THR A 7 -8.80 15.00 12.13
CA THR A 7 -9.62 13.76 12.24
C THR A 7 -9.56 12.92 10.96
N SER A 8 -9.65 11.60 11.13
CA SER A 8 -9.74 10.60 10.05
C SER A 8 -11.19 10.33 9.62
N GLY A 9 -11.41 10.10 8.32
CA GLY A 9 -12.71 9.70 7.77
C GLY A 9 -13.51 10.89 7.22
N LEU A 10 -13.85 10.83 5.94
CA LEU A 10 -14.39 11.93 5.10
C LEU A 10 -13.48 13.17 5.10
N GLY A 11 -12.78 13.39 3.99
CA GLY A 11 -11.80 14.48 3.84
C GLY A 11 -12.43 15.86 3.95
N ILE A 12 -12.26 16.53 5.10
CA ILE A 12 -12.56 17.96 5.24
C ILE A 12 -11.42 18.75 4.61
N ILE A 13 -11.63 19.27 3.39
CA ILE A 13 -10.69 20.19 2.74
C ILE A 13 -10.79 21.56 3.45
N ARG A 14 -9.86 21.84 4.36
CA ARG A 14 -9.77 23.13 5.03
C ARG A 14 -8.79 24.04 4.29
N ILE A 15 -9.31 25.12 3.69
CA ILE A 15 -8.51 26.16 3.05
C ILE A 15 -8.32 27.29 4.06
N GLU A 16 -7.11 27.46 4.58
CA GLU A 16 -6.75 28.55 5.48
C GLU A 16 -5.91 29.59 4.74
N GLY A 17 -6.30 30.85 4.80
CA GLY A 17 -5.59 31.95 4.15
C GLY A 17 -5.95 33.30 4.79
N THR A 18 -4.95 34.14 5.02
CA THR A 18 -5.13 35.49 5.54
C THR A 18 -5.23 36.48 4.39
N ALA A 19 -6.39 37.13 4.25
CA ALA A 19 -6.61 38.19 3.28
C ALA A 19 -6.92 39.51 4.01
N THR A 20 -6.16 40.57 3.70
CA THR A 20 -6.48 41.93 4.16
C THR A 20 -7.51 42.51 3.22
N ILE A 21 -8.77 42.60 3.67
CA ILE A 21 -9.91 43.05 2.87
C ILE A 21 -10.13 44.55 3.13
N PRO A 22 -10.04 45.43 2.11
CA PRO A 22 -10.42 46.84 2.25
C PRO A 22 -11.90 46.99 2.59
N ALA A 23 -12.24 48.00 3.40
CA ALA A 23 -13.62 48.26 3.79
C ALA A 23 -14.51 48.48 2.55
N GLY A 24 -15.58 47.69 2.42
CA GLY A 24 -16.53 47.74 1.31
C GLY A 24 -16.26 46.79 0.14
N GLN A 25 -15.25 45.92 0.20
CA GLN A 25 -15.07 44.84 -0.79
C GLN A 25 -15.69 43.51 -0.35
N GLU A 26 -16.41 42.86 -1.27
CA GLU A 26 -16.86 41.47 -1.10
C GLU A 26 -15.74 40.48 -1.41
N VAL A 27 -15.60 39.45 -0.57
CA VAL A 27 -14.74 38.30 -0.87
C VAL A 27 -15.56 37.24 -1.62
N LYS A 28 -15.27 37.07 -2.91
CA LYS A 28 -15.73 35.91 -3.67
C LYS A 28 -14.70 34.79 -3.55
N VAL A 29 -14.98 33.82 -2.68
CA VAL A 29 -14.29 32.52 -2.72
C VAL A 29 -14.67 31.87 -4.05
N LEU A 30 -13.67 31.51 -4.86
CA LEU A 30 -13.91 30.90 -6.17
C LEU A 30 -14.28 29.42 -6.00
N ASP A 31 -15.56 29.08 -6.17
CA ASP A 31 -16.08 27.71 -6.15
C ASP A 31 -15.28 26.74 -7.04
N THR A 32 -14.71 27.25 -8.13
CA THR A 32 -13.84 26.52 -9.06
C THR A 32 -12.64 25.87 -8.35
N ILE A 33 -12.02 26.56 -7.38
CA ILE A 33 -10.84 26.06 -6.65
C ILE A 33 -11.23 24.90 -5.73
N ILE A 34 -12.40 24.99 -5.09
CA ILE A 34 -12.95 23.93 -4.24
C ILE A 34 -13.26 22.69 -5.10
N SER A 35 -13.93 22.88 -6.24
CA SER A 35 -14.20 21.82 -7.23
C SER A 35 -12.93 21.10 -7.69
N ASP A 36 -11.87 21.85 -8.03
CA ASP A 36 -10.63 21.25 -8.54
C ASP A 36 -9.87 20.49 -7.45
N ASN A 37 -9.85 20.98 -6.20
CA ASN A 37 -9.27 20.25 -5.07
C ASN A 37 -10.04 18.96 -4.74
N LEU A 38 -11.38 18.97 -4.80
CA LEU A 38 -12.21 17.76 -4.58
C LEU A 38 -11.88 16.66 -5.59
N LYS A 39 -11.78 16.99 -6.89
CA LYS A 39 -11.35 16.03 -7.93
C LYS A 39 -9.95 15.47 -7.67
N ARG A 40 -9.05 16.24 -7.04
CA ARG A 40 -7.68 15.78 -6.70
C ARG A 40 -7.67 14.85 -5.49
N ASP A 41 -8.57 15.04 -4.52
CA ASP A 41 -8.79 14.04 -3.48
C ASP A 41 -9.39 12.75 -4.06
N GLU A 42 -10.41 12.82 -4.90
CA GLU A 42 -10.99 11.65 -5.58
C GLU A 42 -9.92 10.83 -6.35
N ILE A 43 -9.04 11.50 -7.12
CA ILE A 43 -7.91 10.88 -7.80
C ILE A 43 -6.96 10.21 -6.80
N PHE A 44 -6.60 10.89 -5.71
CA PHE A 44 -5.71 10.33 -4.70
C PHE A 44 -6.34 9.13 -3.97
N GLN A 45 -7.61 9.20 -3.55
CA GLN A 45 -8.30 8.07 -2.91
C GLN A 45 -8.44 6.88 -3.86
N HIS A 46 -8.67 7.13 -5.16
CA HIS A 46 -8.66 6.09 -6.18
C HIS A 46 -7.30 5.40 -6.31
N TRP A 47 -6.21 6.18 -6.41
CA TRP A 47 -4.84 5.66 -6.42
C TRP A 47 -4.50 4.88 -5.15
N ARG A 48 -4.81 5.44 -3.97
CA ARG A 48 -4.63 4.80 -2.65
C ARG A 48 -5.36 3.46 -2.58
N GLY A 49 -6.61 3.41 -3.05
CA GLY A 49 -7.39 2.18 -3.16
C GLY A 49 -6.73 1.15 -4.08
N GLN A 50 -6.17 1.58 -5.22
CA GLN A 50 -5.40 0.69 -6.10
C GLN A 50 -4.15 0.12 -5.41
N ILE A 51 -3.34 0.95 -4.73
CA ILE A 51 -2.16 0.47 -3.98
C ILE A 51 -2.57 -0.58 -2.95
N ILE A 52 -3.52 -0.24 -2.07
CA ILE A 52 -3.96 -1.12 -0.97
C ILE A 52 -4.54 -2.44 -1.50
N ASN A 53 -5.40 -2.41 -2.52
CA ASN A 53 -6.08 -3.61 -3.03
C ASN A 53 -5.11 -4.56 -3.75
N ASN A 54 -4.17 -4.04 -4.54
CA ASN A 54 -3.15 -4.88 -5.18
C ASN A 54 -2.21 -5.51 -4.15
N SER A 55 -1.77 -4.75 -3.13
CA SER A 55 -0.99 -5.27 -2.01
C SER A 55 -1.73 -6.38 -1.25
N LEU A 56 -3.02 -6.20 -0.97
CA LEU A 56 -3.85 -7.21 -0.31
C LEU A 56 -4.00 -8.48 -1.16
N PHE A 57 -4.09 -8.34 -2.48
CA PHE A 57 -4.17 -9.51 -3.37
C PHE A 57 -2.84 -10.29 -3.43
N ILE A 58 -1.69 -9.59 -3.40
CA ILE A 58 -0.37 -10.22 -3.21
C ILE A 58 -0.29 -10.92 -1.85
N GLU A 59 -0.70 -10.25 -0.76
CA GLU A 59 -0.68 -10.81 0.60
C GLU A 59 -1.51 -12.10 0.72
N ASN A 60 -2.72 -12.11 0.16
CA ASN A 60 -3.57 -13.31 0.12
C ASN A 60 -2.96 -14.46 -0.70
N LYS A 61 -2.17 -14.14 -1.74
CA LYS A 61 -1.43 -15.12 -2.54
C LYS A 61 -0.26 -15.71 -1.75
N ILE A 62 0.44 -14.89 -0.97
CA ILE A 62 1.46 -15.35 -0.01
C ILE A 62 0.85 -16.25 1.05
N ASP A 63 -0.29 -15.89 1.64
CA ASP A 63 -0.98 -16.74 2.63
C ASP A 63 -1.26 -18.13 2.05
N SER A 64 -1.78 -18.18 0.82
CA SER A 64 -2.10 -19.42 0.11
C SER A 64 -0.84 -20.25 -0.19
N ILE A 65 0.28 -19.61 -0.54
CA ILE A 65 1.57 -20.30 -0.74
C ILE A 65 2.11 -20.85 0.58
N ILE A 66 2.08 -20.06 1.66
CA ILE A 66 2.53 -20.49 3.00
C ILE A 66 1.72 -21.70 3.47
N THR A 67 0.38 -21.66 3.35
CA THR A 67 -0.47 -22.80 3.74
C THR A 67 -0.17 -24.04 2.91
N ASN A 68 0.00 -23.90 1.59
CA ASN A 68 0.27 -25.04 0.71
C ASN A 68 1.65 -25.65 0.99
N LEU A 69 2.67 -24.84 1.27
CA LEU A 69 4.01 -25.32 1.61
C LEU A 69 4.07 -26.03 2.97
N LEU A 70 3.27 -25.60 3.95
CA LEU A 70 3.27 -26.18 5.30
C LEU A 70 2.33 -27.39 5.46
N PHE A 71 1.15 -27.36 4.82
CA PHE A 71 0.08 -28.33 5.05
C PHE A 71 -0.29 -29.15 3.81
N LYS A 72 0.33 -28.88 2.65
CA LYS A 72 0.05 -29.55 1.37
C LYS A 72 -1.45 -29.50 1.03
N GLN A 73 -2.12 -30.65 1.05
CA GLN A 73 -3.55 -30.82 0.75
C GLN A 73 -4.42 -30.97 2.02
N ASP A 74 -3.86 -30.81 3.22
CA ASP A 74 -4.62 -30.86 4.48
C ASP A 74 -5.42 -29.56 4.66
N VAL A 75 -6.64 -29.56 4.11
CA VAL A 75 -7.55 -28.41 4.10
C VAL A 75 -7.93 -27.96 5.51
N GLU A 76 -8.11 -28.89 6.44
CA GLU A 76 -8.50 -28.56 7.82
C GLU A 76 -7.37 -27.84 8.57
N LYS A 77 -6.14 -28.39 8.55
CA LYS A 77 -4.99 -27.74 9.19
C LYS A 77 -4.63 -26.42 8.50
N SER A 78 -4.72 -26.36 7.17
CA SER A 78 -4.55 -25.14 6.37
C SER A 78 -5.53 -24.03 6.79
N SER A 79 -6.82 -24.35 6.88
CA SER A 79 -7.89 -23.42 7.30
C SER A 79 -7.73 -22.97 8.74
N LEU A 80 -7.40 -23.89 9.65
CA LEU A 80 -7.15 -23.60 11.05
C LEU A 80 -5.93 -22.69 11.22
N PHE A 81 -4.81 -22.99 10.55
CA PHE A 81 -3.62 -22.14 10.59
C PHE A 81 -3.89 -20.74 10.00
N LYS A 82 -4.61 -20.66 8.89
CA LYS A 82 -4.98 -19.38 8.28
C LYS A 82 -5.82 -18.52 9.24
N SER A 83 -6.89 -19.08 9.80
CA SER A 83 -7.79 -18.35 10.72
C SER A 83 -7.16 -18.02 12.07
N VAL A 84 -6.32 -18.90 12.62
CA VAL A 84 -5.71 -18.71 13.95
C VAL A 84 -4.46 -17.84 13.90
N ILE A 85 -3.67 -17.89 12.82
CA ILE A 85 -2.37 -17.21 12.69
C ILE A 85 -2.37 -16.17 11.55
N LEU A 86 -2.52 -16.58 10.28
CA LEU A 86 -2.28 -15.69 9.13
C LEU A 86 -3.28 -14.52 9.01
N SER A 87 -4.52 -14.72 9.45
CA SER A 87 -5.58 -13.71 9.43
C SER A 87 -5.62 -12.85 10.71
N ARG A 88 -4.63 -12.95 11.60
CA ARG A 88 -4.54 -12.10 12.80
C ARG A 88 -3.87 -10.78 12.48
N GLU A 89 -4.37 -9.71 13.10
CA GLU A 89 -3.86 -8.34 12.97
C GLU A 89 -2.36 -8.22 13.26
N PHE A 90 -1.85 -8.92 14.29
CA PHE A 90 -0.41 -8.94 14.60
C PHE A 90 0.45 -9.66 13.55
N PHE A 91 -0.15 -10.44 12.65
CA PHE A 91 0.55 -11.22 11.63
C PHE A 91 0.45 -10.56 10.24
N GLY A 92 0.71 -9.26 10.17
CA GLY A 92 0.64 -8.49 8.93
C GLY A 92 1.64 -8.92 7.85
N PHE A 93 1.48 -8.33 6.66
CA PHE A 93 2.22 -8.61 5.42
C PHE A 93 3.75 -8.76 5.60
N MET A 94 4.42 -7.87 6.37
CA MET A 94 5.85 -8.00 6.67
C MET A 94 6.24 -9.31 7.36
N SER A 95 5.40 -9.82 8.27
CA SER A 95 5.62 -11.13 8.93
C SER A 95 5.42 -12.30 7.97
N LYS A 96 4.40 -12.22 7.12
CA LYS A 96 4.13 -13.20 6.04
C LYS A 96 5.29 -13.27 5.05
N TRP A 97 5.83 -12.14 4.61
CA TRP A 97 7.02 -12.08 3.75
C TRP A 97 8.24 -12.74 4.41
N LYS A 98 8.50 -12.48 5.71
CA LYS A 98 9.59 -13.15 6.44
C LYS A 98 9.41 -14.67 6.48
N VAL A 99 8.19 -15.17 6.73
CA VAL A 99 7.90 -16.60 6.72
C VAL A 99 8.08 -17.20 5.33
N LEU A 100 7.49 -16.61 4.28
CA LEU A 100 7.67 -17.08 2.91
C LEU A 100 9.17 -17.14 2.51
N ARG A 101 9.92 -16.08 2.83
CA ARG A 101 11.36 -16.00 2.56
C ARG A 101 12.14 -17.11 3.26
N ASN A 102 11.79 -17.45 4.49
CA ASN A 102 12.43 -18.53 5.22
C ASN A 102 12.03 -19.91 4.66
N LEU A 103 10.74 -20.12 4.34
CA LEU A 103 10.28 -21.38 3.73
C LEU A 103 10.99 -21.66 2.39
N LEU A 104 11.05 -20.68 1.49
CA LEU A 104 11.72 -20.84 0.19
C LEU A 104 13.24 -21.06 0.32
N LYS A 105 13.87 -20.54 1.38
CA LYS A 105 15.30 -20.78 1.68
C LYS A 105 15.59 -22.10 2.38
N THR A 106 14.59 -22.76 2.95
CA THR A 106 14.78 -23.99 3.75
C THR A 106 14.27 -25.23 3.02
N LEU A 107 13.14 -25.12 2.32
CA LEU A 107 12.50 -26.24 1.65
C LEU A 107 13.12 -26.53 0.28
N MET A 108 13.35 -27.81 -0.01
CA MET A 108 13.45 -28.27 -1.41
C MET A 108 12.08 -28.10 -2.09
N PRO A 109 12.00 -27.91 -3.42
CA PRO A 109 13.07 -27.68 -4.38
C PRO A 109 13.47 -26.19 -4.51
N PHE A 110 13.13 -25.35 -3.51
CA PHE A 110 13.22 -23.89 -3.61
C PHE A 110 14.59 -23.32 -3.20
N LYS A 111 15.26 -23.97 -2.24
CA LYS A 111 16.49 -23.51 -1.59
C LYS A 111 17.59 -22.98 -2.52
N ASP A 112 17.77 -23.62 -3.68
CA ASP A 112 18.87 -23.32 -4.61
C ASP A 112 18.46 -22.34 -5.74
N LYS A 113 17.22 -21.83 -5.70
CA LYS A 113 16.70 -20.85 -6.66
C LYS A 113 16.91 -19.43 -6.16
N ASP A 114 17.28 -18.53 -7.06
CA ASP A 114 17.34 -17.12 -6.71
C ASP A 114 15.94 -16.49 -6.68
N TYR A 115 15.61 -15.88 -5.55
CA TYR A 115 14.39 -15.12 -5.29
C TYR A 115 14.72 -13.69 -4.85
N SER A 116 15.95 -13.22 -5.06
CA SER A 116 16.44 -11.89 -4.66
C SER A 116 15.54 -10.76 -5.13
N GLU A 117 15.20 -10.72 -6.43
CA GLU A 117 14.31 -9.72 -7.02
C GLU A 117 12.86 -9.88 -6.55
N LEU A 118 12.33 -11.11 -6.41
CA LEU A 118 11.01 -11.33 -5.79
C LEU A 118 10.96 -10.75 -4.36
N PHE A 119 12.01 -10.96 -3.56
CA PHE A 119 12.05 -10.43 -2.20
C PHE A 119 12.22 -8.91 -2.15
N LYS A 120 12.89 -8.28 -3.13
CA LYS A 120 12.92 -6.82 -3.30
C LYS A 120 11.53 -6.29 -3.69
N ASP A 121 10.93 -6.81 -4.75
CA ASP A 121 9.63 -6.37 -5.26
C ASP A 121 8.55 -6.53 -4.17
N LEU A 122 8.54 -7.63 -3.40
CA LEU A 122 7.64 -7.80 -2.26
C LEU A 122 7.90 -6.79 -1.12
N HIS A 123 9.15 -6.50 -0.77
CA HIS A 123 9.47 -5.52 0.26
C HIS A 123 9.07 -4.10 -0.19
N PHE A 124 9.25 -3.77 -1.47
CA PHE A 124 8.76 -2.52 -2.07
C PHE A 124 7.23 -2.43 -1.97
N ILE A 125 6.49 -3.51 -2.32
CA ILE A 125 5.02 -3.52 -2.22
C ILE A 125 4.55 -3.29 -0.77
N ILE A 126 5.24 -3.87 0.23
CA ILE A 126 4.96 -3.66 1.65
C ILE A 126 5.22 -2.20 2.04
N ASP A 127 6.39 -1.66 1.69
CA ASP A 127 6.77 -0.27 1.98
C ASP A 127 5.75 0.72 1.38
N GLU A 128 5.41 0.58 0.09
CA GLU A 128 4.42 1.46 -0.56
C GLU A 128 3.02 1.29 0.04
N ARG A 129 2.59 0.06 0.35
CA ARG A 129 1.32 -0.18 1.04
C ARG A 129 1.24 0.56 2.36
N ASP A 130 2.30 0.49 3.18
CA ASP A 130 2.33 1.13 4.49
C ASP A 130 2.45 2.66 4.38
N LYS A 131 3.21 3.18 3.40
CA LYS A 131 3.21 4.61 3.03
C LYS A 131 1.79 5.10 2.71
N PHE A 132 1.07 4.42 1.82
CA PHE A 132 -0.27 4.84 1.40
C PHE A 132 -1.34 4.56 2.47
N ALA A 133 -1.17 3.55 3.32
CA ALA A 133 -2.08 3.27 4.43
C ALA A 133 -1.99 4.34 5.53
N HIS A 134 -0.78 4.74 5.93
CA HIS A 134 -0.54 5.58 7.11
C HIS A 134 -0.07 7.01 6.81
N GLY A 135 0.33 7.31 5.57
CA GLY A 135 0.78 8.62 5.15
C GLY A 135 -0.34 9.66 5.08
N GLN A 136 0.03 10.92 5.32
CA GLN A 136 -0.83 12.08 5.21
C GLN A 136 -0.69 12.71 3.83
N VAL A 137 -1.82 12.94 3.15
CA VAL A 137 -1.85 13.63 1.86
C VAL A 137 -1.89 15.15 2.07
N SER A 138 -1.20 15.88 1.20
CA SER A 138 -1.25 17.34 1.10
C SER A 138 -1.25 17.77 -0.36
N TYR A 139 -1.96 18.84 -0.69
CA TYR A 139 -2.08 19.36 -2.05
C TYR A 139 -1.33 20.68 -2.17
N SER A 140 -0.71 20.95 -3.32
CA SER A 140 0.07 22.16 -3.56
C SER A 140 -0.07 22.64 -5.01
N GLY A 141 0.30 23.90 -5.25
CA GLY A 141 0.02 24.60 -6.50
C GLY A 141 -1.30 25.38 -6.42
N MET A 142 -1.54 26.31 -7.34
CA MET A 142 -2.70 27.22 -7.28
C MET A 142 -4.06 26.51 -7.38
N ARG A 143 -4.07 25.25 -7.85
CA ARG A 143 -5.27 24.40 -7.98
C ARG A 143 -5.07 22.98 -7.41
N GLY A 144 -4.18 22.82 -6.42
CA GLY A 144 -3.88 21.50 -5.84
C GLY A 144 -3.31 20.50 -6.85
N GLU A 145 -2.63 20.99 -7.89
CA GLU A 145 -2.16 20.20 -9.03
C GLU A 145 -1.08 19.16 -8.67
N LYS A 146 -0.36 19.38 -7.57
CA LYS A 146 0.63 18.45 -7.02
C LYS A 146 0.08 17.77 -5.78
N ILE A 147 0.13 16.44 -5.77
CA ILE A 147 -0.27 15.58 -4.66
C ILE A 147 1.01 15.14 -3.94
N PHE A 148 1.11 15.42 -2.65
CA PHE A 148 2.27 15.04 -1.83
C PHE A 148 1.86 14.10 -0.70
N LEU A 149 2.51 12.94 -0.61
CA LEU A 149 2.37 12.01 0.51
C LEU A 149 3.49 12.25 1.52
N THR A 150 3.11 12.53 2.77
CA THR A 150 4.04 12.68 3.90
C THR A 150 3.93 11.46 4.81
N TYR A 151 5.04 10.77 5.06
CA TYR A 151 5.06 9.52 5.83
C TYR A 151 6.33 9.42 6.67
N PHE A 152 6.29 8.59 7.71
CA PHE A 152 7.43 8.37 8.60
C PHE A 152 8.15 7.05 8.24
N LYS A 153 9.44 7.15 7.89
CA LYS A 153 10.34 6.00 7.71
C LYS A 153 11.71 6.39 8.25
N GLU A 154 11.90 6.16 9.56
CA GLU A 154 13.00 6.65 10.43
C GLU A 154 13.02 8.17 10.62
N ILE A 155 12.79 8.91 9.54
CA ILE A 155 12.56 10.35 9.48
C ILE A 155 11.25 10.63 8.76
N SER A 156 10.71 11.84 8.93
CA SER A 156 9.61 12.32 8.09
C SER A 156 10.09 12.50 6.65
N LYS A 157 9.40 11.88 5.70
CA LYS A 157 9.64 11.98 4.25
C LYS A 157 8.41 12.56 3.57
N LYS A 158 8.63 13.35 2.53
CA LYS A 158 7.59 13.93 1.67
C LYS A 158 7.91 13.61 0.22
N GLU A 159 6.96 13.02 -0.49
CA GLU A 159 7.13 12.49 -1.83
C GLU A 159 5.99 12.99 -2.73
N GLU A 160 6.30 13.43 -3.96
CA GLU A 160 5.28 13.82 -4.94
C GLU A 160 4.71 12.55 -5.58
N ILE A 161 3.39 12.34 -5.46
CA ILE A 161 2.70 11.19 -6.02
C ILE A 161 2.15 11.57 -7.38
N THR A 162 2.58 10.84 -8.41
CA THR A 162 2.17 11.02 -9.79
C THR A 162 1.52 9.74 -10.32
N GLU A 163 0.92 9.83 -11.51
CA GLU A 163 0.41 8.64 -12.20
C GLU A 163 1.52 7.60 -12.47
N SER A 164 2.75 8.04 -12.74
CA SER A 164 3.89 7.13 -12.93
C SER A 164 4.22 6.34 -11.67
N THR A 165 4.08 6.91 -10.47
CA THR A 165 4.21 6.17 -9.20
C THR A 165 3.26 4.96 -9.16
N ILE A 166 2.02 5.16 -9.60
CA ILE A 166 0.97 4.13 -9.59
C ILE A 166 1.18 3.09 -10.70
N ILE A 167 1.66 3.51 -11.88
CA ILE A 167 2.03 2.60 -12.98
C ILE A 167 3.18 1.70 -12.55
N THR A 168 4.30 2.26 -12.06
CA THR A 168 5.46 1.50 -11.58
C THR A 168 5.08 0.51 -10.48
N PHE A 169 4.24 0.93 -9.53
CA PHE A 169 3.75 0.01 -8.50
C PHE A 169 2.95 -1.17 -9.07
N LYS A 170 2.04 -0.93 -10.04
CA LYS A 170 1.29 -2.01 -10.71
C LYS A 170 2.19 -2.96 -11.49
N GLU A 171 3.23 -2.45 -12.15
CA GLU A 171 4.22 -3.26 -12.83
C GLU A 171 4.97 -4.18 -11.86
N VAL A 172 5.36 -3.66 -10.69
CA VAL A 172 5.98 -4.45 -9.61
C VAL A 172 5.03 -5.53 -9.10
N CYS A 173 3.75 -5.20 -8.84
CA CYS A 173 2.74 -6.19 -8.48
C CYS A 173 2.55 -7.27 -9.54
N SER A 174 2.53 -6.90 -10.83
CA SER A 174 2.41 -7.84 -11.94
C SER A 174 3.57 -8.83 -11.98
N ARG A 175 4.82 -8.35 -11.85
CA ARG A 175 6.00 -9.23 -11.74
C ARG A 175 5.93 -10.16 -10.52
N CYS A 176 5.61 -9.62 -9.34
CA CYS A 176 5.42 -10.44 -8.14
C CYS A 176 4.35 -11.53 -8.35
N HIS A 177 3.23 -11.21 -8.99
CA HIS A 177 2.20 -12.23 -9.27
C HIS A 177 2.75 -13.36 -10.12
N GLN A 178 3.48 -13.05 -11.20
CA GLN A 178 4.08 -14.03 -12.10
C GLN A 178 5.11 -14.91 -11.40
N GLU A 179 5.99 -14.34 -10.56
CA GLU A 179 6.97 -15.12 -9.79
C GLU A 179 6.31 -15.99 -8.71
N LEU A 180 5.28 -15.47 -8.03
CA LEU A 180 4.50 -16.24 -7.05
C LEU A 180 3.72 -17.40 -7.71
N ASP A 181 3.22 -17.23 -8.94
CA ASP A 181 2.55 -18.32 -9.69
C ASP A 181 3.50 -19.48 -10.00
N LYS A 182 4.80 -19.23 -10.23
CA LYS A 182 5.79 -20.30 -10.45
C LYS A 182 6.01 -21.18 -9.21
N ILE A 183 5.71 -20.67 -8.01
CA ILE A 183 5.87 -21.38 -6.74
C ILE A 183 4.68 -22.31 -6.46
N ILE A 184 3.46 -21.90 -6.82
CA ILE A 184 2.21 -22.62 -6.50
C ILE A 184 2.22 -24.09 -6.97
N PRO A 185 2.56 -24.43 -8.25
CA PRO A 185 2.62 -25.81 -8.72
C PRO A 185 3.68 -26.65 -7.99
N GLN A 186 4.82 -26.04 -7.66
CA GLN A 186 5.94 -26.74 -7.02
C GLN A 186 5.65 -27.09 -5.55
N GLY A 187 4.81 -26.29 -4.88
CA GLY A 187 4.31 -26.62 -3.54
C GLY A 187 3.38 -27.84 -3.52
N GLN A 188 2.73 -28.18 -4.64
CA GLN A 188 1.85 -29.35 -4.75
C GLN A 188 2.60 -30.66 -5.04
N THR A 189 3.84 -30.60 -5.56
CA THR A 189 4.62 -31.76 -6.02
C THR A 189 5.66 -32.28 -5.01
N LEU A 190 5.70 -31.73 -3.80
CA LEU A 190 6.57 -32.22 -2.73
C LEU A 190 6.02 -33.53 -2.16
N ASN A 191 6.44 -34.66 -2.75
CA ASN A 191 6.22 -36.00 -2.21
C ASN A 191 7.28 -36.31 -1.15
#